data_AF-A0A2D9XKM8-F1
#
_entry.id   AF-A0A2D9XKM8-F1
#
_cell.length_a   1.000
_cell.length_b   1.000
_cell.length_c   1.000
_cell.angle_alpha   90.00
_cell.angle_beta   90.00
_cell.angle_gamma   90.00
#
_symmetry.space_group_name_H-M   'P 1'
#
loop_
_entity.id
_entity.type
_entity.pdbx_description
1 polymer ?
#
loop_
_entity_poly.entity_id
_entity_poly.type
_entity_poly.pdbx_seq_one_letter_code
_entity_poly.pdbx_strand_id
1 'polypeptide(L)'
;MQLYSQLINQGKLLFKYRGQTPIILLFIAIPMIIQTSFYNQHSTSIQNTGIIISILGLLMRYYTIGSTPNETSGRNRNKQIAKNLNTTGIYSLMRHPLYMANYIIWLGLAIFSLSYLFIIITTVFFILQYERIILKE
;
A
#
# COMPACT_ATOMS: atom_id res chain seq x y z
N MET A 1 -9.23 -25.27 11.74
CA MET A 1 -7.97 -24.87 12.39
C MET A 1 -6.76 -24.82 11.44
N GLN A 2 -6.63 -25.68 10.41
CA GLN A 2 -5.49 -25.64 9.47
C GLN A 2 -5.44 -24.41 8.55
N LEU A 3 -6.58 -23.93 8.02
CA LEU A 3 -6.61 -22.75 7.15
C LEU A 3 -6.13 -21.48 7.88
N TYR A 4 -6.55 -21.31 9.14
CA TYR A 4 -6.19 -20.16 9.96
C TYR A 4 -4.67 -20.10 10.21
N SER A 5 -4.04 -21.23 10.54
CA SER A 5 -2.59 -21.27 10.73
C SER A 5 -1.80 -21.00 9.44
N GLN A 6 -2.33 -21.45 8.29
CA GLN A 6 -1.75 -21.12 6.97
C GLN A 6 -1.82 -19.61 6.69
N LEU A 7 -2.97 -18.96 6.93
CA LEU A 7 -3.14 -17.52 6.73
C LEU A 7 -2.17 -16.71 7.61
N ILE A 8 -1.98 -17.10 8.88
CA ILE A 8 -0.99 -16.49 9.77
C ILE A 8 0.43 -16.62 9.20
N ASN A 9 0.80 -17.80 8.71
CA ASN A 9 2.14 -18.03 8.15
C ASN A 9 2.37 -17.21 6.87
N GLN A 10 1.35 -17.09 6.02
CA GLN A 10 1.39 -16.18 4.87
C GLN A 10 1.57 -14.73 5.31
N GLY A 11 0.83 -14.29 6.34
CA GLY A 11 0.99 -12.98 6.96
C GLY A 11 2.42 -12.69 7.45
N LYS A 12 3.07 -13.67 8.08
CA LYS A 12 4.49 -13.57 8.50
C LYS A 12 5.43 -13.35 7.31
N LEU A 13 5.25 -14.13 6.23
CA LEU A 13 6.05 -13.98 5.01
C LEU A 13 5.83 -12.61 4.36
N LEU A 14 4.57 -12.19 4.20
CA LEU A 14 4.22 -10.89 3.63
C LEU A 14 4.77 -9.74 4.47
N PHE A 15 4.71 -9.83 5.80
CA PHE A 15 5.29 -8.83 6.68
C PHE A 15 6.81 -8.71 6.51
N LYS A 16 7.51 -9.85 6.38
CA LYS A 16 8.97 -9.90 6.18
C LYS A 16 9.41 -9.20 4.89
N TYR A 17 8.63 -9.36 3.82
CA TYR A 17 8.92 -8.83 2.48
C TYR A 17 8.07 -7.62 2.08
N ARG A 18 7.37 -6.98 3.03
CA ARG A 18 6.46 -5.85 2.76
C ARG A 18 7.13 -4.68 2.02
N GLY A 19 8.43 -4.48 2.20
CA GLY A 19 9.17 -3.42 1.49
C GLY A 19 9.39 -3.71 0.01
N GLN A 20 9.43 -4.98 -0.40
CA GLN A 20 9.64 -5.40 -1.79
C GLN A 20 8.34 -5.67 -2.54
N THR A 21 7.24 -5.89 -1.81
CA THR A 21 5.92 -6.18 -2.41
C THR A 21 5.46 -5.20 -3.50
N PRO A 22 5.74 -3.88 -3.43
CA PRO A 22 5.34 -2.96 -4.50
C PRO A 22 6.09 -3.16 -5.82
N ILE A 23 7.23 -3.86 -5.82
CA ILE A 23 8.01 -4.14 -7.05
C ILE A 23 7.19 -4.99 -8.03
N ILE A 24 6.38 -5.91 -7.52
CA ILE A 24 5.50 -6.74 -8.34
C ILE A 24 4.48 -5.86 -9.08
N LEU A 25 3.88 -4.91 -8.37
CA LEU A 25 2.95 -3.95 -8.98
C LEU A 25 3.64 -3.07 -10.01
N LEU A 26 4.91 -2.70 -9.81
CA LEU A 26 5.69 -1.91 -10.77
C LEU A 26 5.85 -2.66 -12.10
N PHE A 27 6.19 -3.95 -12.06
CA PHE A 27 6.30 -4.77 -13.28
C PHE A 27 4.97 -4.92 -14.03
N ILE A 28 3.84 -4.93 -13.31
CA ILE A 28 2.49 -4.95 -13.91
C ILE A 28 2.10 -3.57 -14.45
N ALA A 29 2.51 -2.50 -13.78
CA ALA A 29 2.17 -1.13 -14.16
C ALA A 29 2.73 -0.75 -15.54
N ILE A 30 3.99 -1.12 -15.82
CA ILE A 30 4.69 -0.76 -17.07
C ILE A 30 3.89 -1.15 -18.33
N PRO A 31 3.55 -2.44 -18.57
CA PRO A 31 2.81 -2.82 -19.76
C PRO A 31 1.40 -2.21 -19.78
N MET A 32 0.75 -2.05 -18.63
CA MET A 32 -0.58 -1.45 -18.54
C MET A 32 -0.58 0.02 -18.98
N ILE A 33 0.41 0.81 -18.54
CA ILE A 33 0.57 2.21 -18.91
C ILE A 33 0.93 2.34 -20.40
N ILE A 34 1.85 1.52 -20.90
CA ILE A 34 2.24 1.53 -22.31
C ILE A 34 1.02 1.26 -23.18
N GLN A 35 0.27 0.20 -22.88
CA GLN A 35 -0.92 -0.18 -23.64
C GLN A 35 -1.95 0.95 -23.69
N THR A 36 -2.30 1.55 -22.55
CA THR A 36 -3.32 2.61 -22.51
C THR A 36 -2.85 3.93 -23.12
N SER A 37 -1.55 4.23 -23.06
CA SER A 37 -0.98 5.44 -23.65
C SER A 37 -1.13 5.49 -25.18
N PHE A 38 -1.10 4.32 -25.85
CA PHE A 38 -1.34 4.22 -27.29
C PHE A 38 -2.78 4.52 -27.69
N TYR A 39 -3.77 4.23 -26.83
CA TYR A 39 -5.19 4.38 -27.16
C TYR A 39 -5.80 5.69 -26.64
N ASN A 40 -5.28 6.26 -25.55
CA ASN A 40 -5.90 7.40 -24.85
C ASN A 40 -5.03 8.65 -24.86
N GLN A 41 -4.82 9.26 -26.04
CA GLN A 41 -3.99 10.45 -26.20
C GLN A 41 -4.55 11.73 -25.51
N HIS A 42 -5.84 11.78 -25.14
CA HIS A 42 -6.50 13.00 -24.65
C HIS A 42 -6.96 12.97 -23.18
N SER A 43 -6.71 11.91 -22.42
CA SER A 43 -7.26 11.72 -21.07
C SER A 43 -6.41 12.35 -19.94
N THR A 44 -5.89 13.56 -20.16
CA THR A 44 -4.94 14.23 -19.24
C THR A 44 -5.56 14.60 -17.89
N SER A 45 -6.85 14.93 -17.84
CA SER A 45 -7.52 15.30 -16.59
C SER A 45 -7.55 14.15 -15.57
N ILE A 46 -7.89 12.93 -16.00
CA ILE A 46 -7.94 11.74 -15.12
C ILE A 46 -6.53 11.33 -14.67
N GLN A 47 -5.53 11.49 -15.54
CA GLN A 47 -4.15 11.23 -15.17
C GLN A 47 -3.68 12.22 -14.08
N ASN A 48 -4.04 13.50 -14.22
CA ASN A 48 -3.75 14.52 -13.21
C ASN A 48 -4.42 14.20 -11.86
N THR A 49 -5.67 13.71 -11.87
CA THR A 49 -6.30 13.28 -10.60
C THR A 49 -5.57 12.09 -9.98
N GLY A 50 -5.11 11.12 -10.77
CA GLY A 50 -4.26 10.02 -10.30
C GLY A 50 -2.94 10.51 -9.67
N ILE A 51 -2.29 11.50 -10.27
CA ILE A 51 -1.08 12.14 -9.71
C ILE A 51 -1.39 12.82 -8.37
N ILE A 52 -2.46 13.62 -8.31
CA ILE A 52 -2.87 14.32 -7.08
C ILE A 52 -3.16 13.31 -5.97
N ILE A 53 -3.90 12.24 -6.26
CA ILE A 53 -4.17 11.16 -5.31
C ILE A 53 -2.86 10.54 -4.81
N SER A 54 -1.92 10.27 -5.72
CA SER A 54 -0.61 9.70 -5.35
C SER A 54 0.17 10.63 -4.41
N ILE A 55 0.17 11.94 -4.68
CA ILE A 55 0.81 12.96 -3.84
C ILE A 55 0.15 13.03 -2.47
N LEU A 56 -1.19 13.00 -2.39
CA LEU A 56 -1.89 12.95 -1.10
C LEU A 56 -1.50 11.72 -0.28
N GLY A 57 -1.36 10.56 -0.93
CA GLY A 57 -0.85 9.36 -0.29
C GLY A 57 0.60 9.52 0.23
N LEU A 58 1.47 10.19 -0.54
CA LEU A 58 2.85 10.50 -0.11
C LEU A 58 2.87 11.45 1.10
N LEU A 59 2.04 12.48 1.11
CA LEU A 59 1.91 13.42 2.23
C LEU A 59 1.38 12.71 3.49
N MET A 60 0.35 11.86 3.34
CA MET A 60 -0.16 11.03 4.43
C MET A 60 0.92 10.10 4.98
N ARG A 61 1.71 9.48 4.11
CA ARG A 61 2.83 8.61 4.49
C ARG A 61 3.91 9.38 5.25
N TYR A 62 4.28 10.56 4.75
CA TYR A 62 5.24 11.44 5.40
C TYR A 62 4.77 11.83 6.81
N TYR A 63 3.52 12.32 6.93
CA TYR A 63 2.93 12.69 8.22
C TYR A 63 2.85 11.51 9.19
N THR A 64 2.46 10.33 8.69
CA THR A 64 2.40 9.11 9.50
C THR A 64 3.76 8.76 10.08
N ILE A 65 4.82 8.73 9.25
CA ILE A 65 6.17 8.39 9.73
C ILE A 65 6.70 9.47 10.69
N GLY A 66 6.47 10.75 10.39
CA GLY A 66 6.93 11.87 11.21
C GLY A 66 6.22 12.00 12.56
N SER A 67 4.99 11.50 12.69
CA SER A 67 4.22 11.53 13.95
C SER A 67 4.35 10.25 14.79
N THR A 68 4.93 9.17 14.26
CA THR A 68 5.19 7.97 15.05
C THR A 68 6.37 8.15 16.01
N PRO A 69 6.22 7.82 17.30
CA PRO A 69 7.33 7.78 18.25
C PRO A 69 8.48 6.90 17.75
N ASN A 70 9.71 7.31 18.07
CA ASN A 70 10.93 6.56 17.73
C ASN A 70 10.80 5.09 18.12
N GLU A 71 11.32 4.20 17.28
CA GLU A 71 11.35 2.74 17.46
C GLU A 71 10.02 1.98 17.27
N THR A 72 8.91 2.64 16.93
CA THR A 72 7.63 1.95 16.65
C THR A 72 7.43 1.60 15.16
N SER A 73 8.13 2.28 14.24
CA SER A 73 8.07 2.06 12.79
C SER A 73 9.34 1.42 12.20
N GLY A 74 10.13 0.75 13.04
CA GLY A 74 11.42 0.17 12.66
C GLY A 74 11.33 -0.82 11.48
N ARG A 75 12.46 -0.99 10.77
CA ARG A 75 12.64 -1.96 9.66
C ARG A 75 12.73 -3.43 10.14
N ASN A 76 12.03 -3.76 11.21
CA ASN A 76 12.05 -5.09 11.78
C ASN A 76 11.34 -6.07 10.84
N ARG A 77 12.11 -7.01 10.29
CA ARG A 77 11.65 -8.03 9.32
C ARG A 77 11.23 -9.33 9.97
N ASN A 78 11.87 -9.69 11.09
CA ASN A 78 11.69 -10.99 11.75
C ASN A 78 10.64 -10.96 12.86
N LYS A 79 10.42 -9.79 13.49
CA LYS A 79 9.42 -9.61 14.55
C LYS A 79 8.90 -8.17 14.53
N GLN A 80 7.63 -7.96 14.85
CA GLN A 80 7.12 -6.63 15.15
C GLN A 80 7.57 -6.27 16.56
N ILE A 81 8.34 -5.19 16.66
CA ILE A 81 8.75 -4.62 17.93
C ILE A 81 8.13 -3.23 17.95
N ALA A 82 7.10 -3.05 18.77
CA ALA A 82 6.55 -1.75 19.12
C ALA A 82 6.62 -1.68 20.64
N LYS A 83 7.43 -0.75 21.18
CA LYS A 83 7.57 -0.57 22.63
C LYS A 83 6.27 -0.04 23.25
N ASN A 84 5.55 0.81 22.52
CA ASN A 84 4.27 1.39 22.92
C ASN A 84 3.28 1.32 21.74
N LEU A 85 1.98 1.25 22.07
CA LEU A 85 0.91 1.37 21.08
C LEU A 85 0.76 2.85 20.68
N ASN A 86 0.77 3.12 19.37
CA ASN A 86 0.52 4.48 18.87
C ASN A 86 -0.98 4.74 18.86
N THR A 87 -1.42 5.73 19.63
CA THR A 87 -2.86 6.09 19.76
C THR A 87 -3.14 7.57 19.52
N THR A 88 -2.11 8.36 19.21
CA THR A 88 -2.19 9.81 18.98
C THR A 88 -1.93 10.17 17.51
N GLY A 89 -2.26 11.40 17.12
CA GLY A 89 -2.09 11.87 15.75
C GLY A 89 -2.94 11.06 14.78
N ILE A 90 -2.39 10.66 13.63
CA ILE A 90 -3.14 9.90 12.61
C ILE A 90 -3.56 8.50 13.09
N TYR A 91 -2.88 7.96 14.11
CA TYR A 91 -3.23 6.66 14.71
C TYR A 91 -4.48 6.71 15.60
N SER A 92 -4.97 7.90 15.98
CA SER A 92 -6.27 8.04 16.65
C SER A 92 -7.46 7.85 15.70
N LEU A 93 -7.24 8.06 14.40
CA LEU A 93 -8.27 7.95 13.36
C LEU A 93 -8.34 6.53 12.76
N MET A 94 -7.18 5.88 12.59
CA MET A 94 -7.11 4.53 12.04
C MET A 94 -5.90 3.74 12.58
N ARG A 95 -6.02 2.41 12.63
CA ARG A 95 -4.98 1.53 13.21
C ARG A 95 -3.73 1.38 12.34
N HIS A 96 -3.88 1.43 11.01
CA HIS A 96 -2.77 1.18 10.07
C HIS A 96 -2.62 2.30 9.02
N PRO A 97 -2.36 3.55 9.44
CA PRO A 97 -2.30 4.71 8.54
C PRO A 97 -1.18 4.60 7.50
N LEU A 98 -0.09 3.92 7.82
CA LEU A 98 1.01 3.71 6.87
C LEU A 98 0.61 2.77 5.71
N TYR A 99 -0.21 1.75 6.01
CA TYR A 99 -0.72 0.83 5.00
C TYR A 99 -1.74 1.54 4.10
N MET A 100 -2.64 2.34 4.69
CA MET A 100 -3.58 3.17 3.94
C MET A 100 -2.85 4.14 3.00
N ALA A 101 -1.82 4.83 3.50
CA ALA A 101 -1.05 5.77 2.70
C ALA A 101 -0.36 5.09 1.51
N ASN A 102 0.24 3.90 1.72
CA ASN A 102 0.84 3.13 0.63
C ASN A 102 -0.20 2.71 -0.42
N TYR A 103 -1.39 2.27 0.00
CA TYR A 103 -2.47 1.94 -0.93
C TYR A 103 -2.90 3.16 -1.76
N ILE A 104 -3.10 4.33 -1.14
CA ILE A 104 -3.49 5.57 -1.84
C ILE A 104 -2.46 5.95 -2.90
N ILE A 105 -1.16 5.83 -2.60
CA ILE A 105 -0.08 6.09 -3.57
C ILE A 105 -0.27 5.21 -4.81
N TRP A 106 -0.43 3.90 -4.61
CA TRP A 106 -0.55 2.95 -5.71
C TRP A 106 -1.89 3.02 -6.44
N LEU A 107 -2.97 3.37 -5.73
CA LEU A 107 -4.27 3.63 -6.35
C LEU A 107 -4.18 4.81 -7.31
N GLY A 108 -3.50 5.89 -6.92
CA GLY A 108 -3.26 7.03 -7.80
C GLY A 108 -2.44 6.66 -9.05
N LEU A 109 -1.39 5.83 -8.90
CA LEU A 109 -0.64 5.29 -10.04
C LEU A 109 -1.50 4.38 -10.93
N ALA A 110 -2.40 3.59 -10.33
CA ALA A 110 -3.31 2.74 -11.09
C ALA A 110 -4.35 3.56 -11.86
N ILE A 111 -4.89 4.63 -11.27
CA ILE A 111 -5.76 5.59 -11.97
C ILE A 111 -5.01 6.28 -13.10
N PHE A 112 -3.76 6.71 -12.85
CA PHE A 112 -2.90 7.31 -13.87
C PHE A 112 -2.70 6.40 -15.09
N SER A 113 -2.64 5.08 -14.87
CA SER A 113 -2.55 4.12 -15.97
C SER A 113 -3.79 4.07 -16.86
N LEU A 114 -4.94 4.62 -16.43
CA LEU A 114 -6.22 4.52 -17.12
C LEU A 114 -6.69 3.07 -17.38
N SER A 115 -6.07 2.08 -16.73
CA SER A 115 -6.41 0.67 -16.87
C SER A 115 -7.30 0.24 -15.70
N TYR A 116 -8.58 0.00 -15.97
CA TYR A 116 -9.51 -0.56 -14.98
C TYR A 116 -9.00 -1.88 -14.38
N LEU A 117 -8.37 -2.71 -15.21
CA LEU A 117 -7.78 -3.96 -14.77
C LEU A 117 -6.65 -3.71 -13.75
N PHE A 118 -5.77 -2.73 -14.01
CA PHE A 118 -4.68 -2.42 -13.09
C PHE A 118 -5.19 -1.82 -11.77
N ILE A 119 -6.26 -1.02 -11.80
CA ILE A 119 -6.94 -0.53 -10.59
C ILE A 119 -7.44 -1.70 -9.75
N ILE A 120 -8.17 -2.64 -10.35
CA ILE A 120 -8.71 -3.82 -9.65
C ILE A 120 -7.59 -4.68 -9.07
N ILE A 121 -6.56 -4.99 -9.87
CA ILE A 121 -5.40 -5.77 -9.42
C ILE A 121 -4.73 -5.09 -8.22
N THR A 122 -4.51 -3.77 -8.30
CA THR A 122 -3.89 -2.99 -7.23
C THR A 122 -4.72 -3.04 -5.95
N THR A 123 -6.03 -2.79 -6.04
CA THR A 123 -6.93 -2.82 -4.87
C THR A 123 -6.98 -4.20 -4.24
N VAL A 124 -7.17 -5.26 -5.02
CA VAL A 124 -7.22 -6.64 -4.51
C VAL A 124 -5.88 -7.04 -3.89
N PHE A 125 -4.76 -6.69 -4.52
CA PHE A 125 -3.43 -6.97 -4.01
C PHE A 125 -3.23 -6.38 -2.61
N PHE A 126 -3.56 -5.09 -2.43
CA PHE A 126 -3.41 -4.43 -1.14
C PHE A 126 -4.38 -4.96 -0.07
N ILE A 127 -5.63 -5.27 -0.43
CA ILE A 127 -6.58 -5.89 0.49
C ILE A 127 -6.04 -7.23 1.01
N LEU A 128 -5.69 -8.15 0.10
CA LEU A 128 -5.20 -9.49 0.48
C LEU A 128 -3.89 -9.42 1.25
N GLN A 129 -2.99 -8.52 0.85
CA GLN A 129 -1.72 -8.34 1.52
C GLN A 129 -1.92 -7.83 2.96
N TYR A 130 -2.68 -6.75 3.14
CA TYR A 130 -2.83 -6.11 4.44
C TYR A 130 -3.75 -6.88 5.37
N GLU A 131 -4.81 -7.52 4.87
CA GLU A 131 -5.62 -8.44 5.66
C GLU A 131 -4.75 -9.52 6.32
N ARG A 132 -3.88 -10.19 5.54
CA ARG A 132 -3.00 -11.25 6.06
C ARG A 132 -1.94 -10.75 7.02
N ILE A 133 -1.39 -9.55 6.78
CA ILE A 133 -0.41 -8.94 7.68
C ILE A 133 -1.08 -8.59 9.02
N ILE A 134 -2.27 -7.98 8.98
CA ILE A 134 -3.03 -7.56 10.16
C ILE A 134 -3.53 -8.77 10.95
N LEU A 135 -3.97 -9.86 10.29
CA LEU A 135 -4.37 -11.10 10.96
C LEU A 135 -3.27 -11.73 11.83
N LYS A 136 -2.00 -11.38 11.57
CA LYS A 136 -0.84 -11.85 12.32
C LYS A 136 -0.36 -10.83 13.37
N GLU A 137 -0.74 -9.56 13.26
CA GLU A 137 -0.43 -8.49 14.22
C GLU A 137 -1.11 -8.75 15.56
#